data_AF-A0A2P2MHY6-F1
#
_entry.id   AF-A0A2P2MHY6-F1
#
_cell.length_a   1.000
_cell.length_b   1.000
_cell.length_c   1.000
_cell.angle_alpha   90.00
_cell.angle_beta   90.00
_cell.angle_gamma   90.00
#
_symmetry.space_group_name_H-M   'P 1'
#
loop_
_entity.id
_entity.type
_entity.pdbx_description
1 polymer ?
#
loop_
_entity_poly.entity_id
_entity_poly.type
_entity_poly.pdbx_seq_one_letter_code
_entity_poly.pdbx_strand_id
1 'polypeptide(L)'
;MGDNSTAFSLPQPHLQRTKLCDMKDGDLDPLYVEKKEQLKKLVASIIHPKIVQGKPLNGKEFVAFLEQILDALNKGEIPSTGSLVEVFNKGILERCLKLYSEMMAKLHLPLLEKSLQDVHEISRAKSMRAFDEQHFGRHHAKKSVMQLDDGIEQVYKNVILANEYQSAKLCEALYTRCEDTMDELQVLRLPSLAKFNAGFLQCNLSFEKECVGPSKANYEHRMMKMLSKSKTLFIKEYNHRLFNWLVAFSLVMVVVGRFIIKFILIEMGAWILFIFLETYTRMFWSAESLYYNPIWHVIVATWETLVYSPILDLDRWAIPFGFVAAILVLYWRCYGRRKHSSGFLLPLYNNHKGGRNRPRSD
;
A
#
# COMPACT_ATOMS: atom_id res chain seq x y z
N MET A 1 7.73 -28.89 54.87
CA MET A 1 7.94 -27.61 55.60
C MET A 1 8.39 -27.96 57.01
N GLY A 2 9.70 -28.00 57.28
CA GLY A 2 10.19 -28.41 58.61
C GLY A 2 11.70 -28.50 58.77
N ASP A 3 12.50 -28.36 57.71
CA ASP A 3 13.91 -28.79 57.75
C ASP A 3 14.88 -27.78 58.39
N ASN A 4 14.42 -26.57 58.79
CA ASN A 4 15.25 -25.52 59.41
C ASN A 4 14.64 -24.94 60.70
N SER A 5 13.82 -25.70 61.41
CA SER A 5 13.23 -25.23 62.67
C SER A 5 14.19 -25.49 63.83
N THR A 6 14.94 -24.46 64.25
CA THR A 6 15.74 -24.51 65.49
C THR A 6 14.90 -23.98 66.64
N ALA A 7 14.68 -24.80 67.67
CA ALA A 7 14.05 -24.40 68.92
C ALA A 7 15.11 -24.32 70.03
N PHE A 8 15.11 -23.22 70.78
CA PHE A 8 16.01 -23.01 71.92
C PHE A 8 15.21 -22.55 73.12
N SER A 9 15.32 -23.24 74.25
CA SER A 9 14.61 -22.91 75.47
C SER A 9 15.49 -22.11 76.43
N LEU A 10 14.89 -21.10 77.06
CA LEU A 10 15.50 -20.34 78.15
C LEU A 10 14.74 -20.65 79.45
N PRO A 11 15.42 -20.97 80.55
CA PRO A 11 14.77 -21.16 81.84
C PRO A 11 14.24 -19.81 82.37
N GLN A 12 13.45 -19.84 83.44
CA GLN A 12 12.96 -18.60 84.03
C GLN A 12 14.14 -17.80 84.62
N PRO A 13 14.31 -16.51 84.23
CA PRO A 13 15.47 -15.72 84.64
C PRO A 13 15.49 -15.35 86.13
N HIS A 14 14.32 -15.14 86.73
CA HIS A 14 14.18 -14.81 88.15
C HIS A 14 12.71 -15.01 88.61
N LEU A 15 12.47 -15.20 89.91
CA LEU A 15 11.13 -15.38 90.47
C LEU A 15 10.28 -14.10 90.42
N GLN A 16 10.90 -12.95 90.64
CA GLN A 16 10.25 -11.63 90.62
C GLN A 16 10.20 -11.05 89.19
N ARG A 17 9.17 -11.43 88.42
CA ARG A 17 9.02 -11.07 87.00
C ARG A 17 8.89 -9.56 86.73
N THR A 18 8.35 -8.79 87.67
CA THR A 18 8.09 -7.36 87.50
C THR A 18 9.32 -6.47 87.61
N LYS A 19 10.45 -7.02 88.10
CA LYS A 19 11.70 -6.27 88.32
C LYS A 19 12.85 -6.71 87.40
N LEU A 20 12.57 -7.52 86.38
CA LEU A 20 13.59 -8.11 85.51
C LEU A 20 14.43 -7.06 84.74
N CYS A 21 13.83 -5.93 84.37
CA CYS A 21 14.53 -4.86 83.66
C CYS A 21 15.51 -4.08 84.54
N ASP A 22 15.33 -4.13 85.86
CA ASP A 22 16.15 -3.39 86.83
C ASP A 22 17.26 -4.28 87.44
N MET A 23 17.24 -5.58 87.14
CA MET A 23 18.19 -6.58 87.67
C MET A 23 19.44 -6.66 86.81
N LYS A 24 20.59 -6.86 87.45
CA LYS A 24 21.85 -7.13 86.74
C LYS A 24 22.01 -8.63 86.49
N ASP A 25 22.90 -9.01 85.59
CA ASP A 25 23.17 -10.42 85.27
C ASP A 25 23.61 -11.25 86.49
N GLY A 26 24.17 -10.63 87.54
CA GLY A 26 24.51 -11.30 88.80
C GLY A 26 23.31 -11.59 89.71
N ASP A 27 22.16 -10.93 89.48
CA ASP A 27 20.91 -11.12 90.22
C ASP A 27 19.98 -12.14 89.54
N LEU A 28 20.37 -12.64 88.36
CA LEU A 28 19.62 -13.62 87.58
C LEU A 28 20.05 -15.04 87.93
N ASP A 29 19.18 -16.01 87.61
CA ASP A 29 19.52 -17.43 87.71
C ASP A 29 20.78 -17.73 86.87
N PRO A 30 21.85 -18.30 87.47
CA PRO A 30 23.08 -18.61 86.74
C PRO A 30 22.85 -19.51 85.52
N LEU A 31 21.89 -20.45 85.61
CA LEU A 31 21.53 -21.34 84.50
C LEU A 31 20.88 -20.57 83.35
N TYR A 32 20.09 -19.53 83.66
CA TYR A 32 19.55 -18.63 82.63
C TYR A 32 20.64 -17.86 81.92
N VAL A 33 21.59 -17.29 82.67
CA VAL A 33 22.71 -16.52 82.09
C VAL A 33 23.56 -17.41 81.18
N GLU A 34 23.87 -18.63 81.62
CA GLU A 34 24.61 -19.59 80.81
C GLU A 34 23.85 -19.94 79.51
N LYS A 35 22.55 -20.23 79.61
CA LYS A 35 21.70 -20.54 78.44
C LYS A 35 21.55 -19.36 77.49
N LYS A 36 21.47 -18.13 78.01
CA LYS A 36 21.48 -16.87 77.24
C LYS A 36 22.77 -16.74 76.43
N GLU A 37 23.92 -17.01 77.03
CA GLU A 37 25.21 -16.98 76.32
C GLU A 37 25.33 -18.11 75.28
N GLN A 38 24.80 -19.30 75.58
CA GLN A 38 24.70 -20.39 74.60
C GLN A 38 23.82 -20.00 73.40
N LEU A 39 22.69 -19.30 73.63
CA LEU A 39 21.83 -18.80 72.55
C LEU A 39 22.54 -17.77 71.67
N LYS A 40 23.29 -16.83 72.26
CA LYS A 40 24.08 -15.85 71.48
C LYS A 40 25.07 -16.53 70.55
N LYS A 41 25.80 -17.54 71.06
CA LYS A 41 26.74 -18.34 70.27
C LYS A 41 26.03 -19.12 69.16
N LEU A 42 24.87 -19.71 69.46
CA LEU A 42 24.07 -20.43 68.48
C LEU A 42 23.62 -19.49 67.36
N VAL A 43 23.03 -18.34 67.70
CA VAL A 43 22.59 -17.33 66.73
C VAL A 43 23.75 -16.87 65.86
N ALA A 44 24.91 -16.56 66.46
CA ALA A 44 26.11 -16.19 65.70
C ALA A 44 26.56 -17.28 64.71
N SER A 45 26.38 -18.56 65.04
CA SER A 45 26.77 -19.67 64.17
C SER A 45 25.80 -19.94 63.01
N ILE A 46 24.54 -19.50 63.12
CA ILE A 46 23.50 -19.78 62.12
C ILE A 46 23.13 -18.56 61.26
N ILE A 47 23.63 -17.36 61.58
CA ILE A 47 23.35 -16.15 60.80
C ILE A 47 24.01 -16.26 59.42
N HIS A 48 23.20 -16.12 58.37
CA HIS A 48 23.64 -16.00 56.99
C HIS A 48 23.09 -14.70 56.39
N PRO A 49 23.82 -14.03 55.48
CA PRO A 49 23.31 -12.84 54.78
C PRO A 49 21.98 -13.13 54.09
N LYS A 50 21.01 -12.22 54.23
CA LYS A 50 19.75 -12.34 53.51
C LYS A 50 20.00 -12.04 52.03
N ILE A 51 19.79 -13.02 51.16
CA ILE A 51 19.97 -12.86 49.72
C ILE A 51 18.63 -12.53 49.08
N VAL A 52 18.59 -11.46 48.31
CA VAL A 52 17.44 -11.03 47.50
C VAL A 52 17.95 -10.78 46.08
N GLN A 53 17.31 -11.40 45.07
CA GLN A 53 17.72 -11.29 43.65
C GLN A 53 19.20 -11.67 43.37
N GLY A 54 19.73 -12.66 44.11
CA GLY A 54 21.11 -13.12 43.93
C GLY A 54 22.18 -12.19 44.53
N LYS A 55 21.78 -11.10 45.18
CA LYS A 55 22.67 -10.16 45.88
C LYS A 55 22.38 -10.18 47.39
N PRO A 56 23.39 -10.00 48.26
CA PRO A 56 23.18 -9.81 49.68
C PRO A 56 22.48 -8.47 49.93
N LEU A 57 21.39 -8.48 50.68
CA LEU A 57 20.57 -7.31 50.98
C LEU A 57 21.33 -6.36 51.91
N ASN A 58 21.56 -5.13 51.46
CA ASN A 58 22.19 -4.09 52.28
C ASN A 58 21.14 -3.27 53.07
N GLY A 59 21.60 -2.42 54.00
CA GLY A 59 20.70 -1.62 54.84
C GLY A 59 19.80 -0.64 54.06
N LYS A 60 20.29 -0.04 52.98
CA LYS A 60 19.50 0.90 52.14
C LYS A 60 18.42 0.15 51.36
N GLU A 61 18.79 -0.98 50.77
CA GLU A 61 17.88 -1.88 50.07
C GLU A 61 16.84 -2.47 51.01
N PHE A 62 17.21 -2.79 52.26
CA PHE A 62 16.27 -3.24 53.27
C PHE A 62 15.25 -2.16 53.64
N VAL A 63 15.68 -0.90 53.83
CA VAL A 63 14.76 0.21 54.13
C VAL A 63 13.79 0.43 52.96
N ALA A 64 14.31 0.50 51.73
CA ALA A 64 13.47 0.64 50.54
C ALA A 64 12.48 -0.53 50.40
N PHE A 65 12.92 -1.76 50.71
CA PHE A 65 12.07 -2.95 50.72
C PHE A 65 10.97 -2.86 51.79
N LEU A 66 11.31 -2.37 52.99
CA LEU A 66 10.36 -2.20 54.09
C LEU A 66 9.31 -1.13 53.75
N GLU A 67 9.72 0.02 53.20
CA GLU A 67 8.83 1.10 52.78
C GLU A 67 7.81 0.61 51.75
N GLN A 68 8.24 -0.19 50.78
CA GLN A 68 7.35 -0.77 49.77
C GLN A 68 6.31 -1.73 50.38
N ILE A 69 6.71 -2.53 51.37
CA ILE A 69 5.77 -3.39 52.11
C ILE A 69 4.77 -2.54 52.90
N LEU A 70 5.25 -1.47 53.54
CA LEU A 70 4.44 -0.59 54.37
C LEU A 70 3.40 0.18 53.52
N ASP A 71 3.79 0.65 52.35
CA ASP A 71 2.90 1.28 51.37
C ASP A 71 1.82 0.31 50.85
N ALA A 72 2.17 -0.96 50.63
CA ALA A 72 1.21 -1.98 50.24
C ALA A 72 0.20 -2.27 51.37
N LEU A 73 0.69 -2.42 52.61
CA LEU A 73 -0.16 -2.63 53.79
C LEU A 73 -1.09 -1.44 54.07
N ASN A 74 -0.59 -0.21 53.94
CA ASN A 74 -1.36 1.01 54.16
C ASN A 74 -2.50 1.20 53.15
N LYS A 75 -2.41 0.59 51.96
CA LYS A 75 -3.48 0.60 50.95
C LYS A 75 -4.58 -0.43 51.24
N GLY A 76 -4.50 -1.18 52.33
CA GLY A 76 -5.51 -2.15 52.75
C GLY A 76 -5.43 -3.50 52.05
N GLU A 77 -4.43 -3.72 51.19
CA GLU A 77 -4.10 -5.02 50.65
C GLU A 77 -3.18 -5.71 51.66
N ILE A 78 -3.70 -6.57 52.55
CA ILE A 78 -2.83 -7.51 53.28
C ILE A 78 -2.47 -8.59 52.26
N PRO A 79 -1.27 -8.59 51.66
CA PRO A 79 -1.05 -9.42 50.52
C PRO A 79 -0.82 -10.83 51.05
N SER A 80 -1.58 -11.79 50.54
CA SER A 80 -1.07 -13.16 50.50
C SER A 80 0.29 -13.13 49.78
N THR A 81 1.19 -14.09 50.06
CA THR A 81 2.53 -14.11 49.45
C THR A 81 2.52 -14.01 47.92
N GLY A 82 1.42 -14.40 47.26
CA GLY A 82 1.19 -14.20 45.82
C GLY A 82 0.86 -12.75 45.43
N SER A 83 0.03 -12.04 46.19
CA SER A 83 -0.34 -10.64 45.92
C SER A 83 0.85 -9.67 46.09
N LEU A 84 1.75 -9.96 47.04
CA LEU A 84 2.96 -9.17 47.26
C LEU A 84 3.83 -9.18 45.99
N VAL A 85 4.07 -10.37 45.42
CA VAL A 85 4.87 -10.57 44.19
C VAL A 85 4.31 -9.81 43.00
N GLU A 86 2.98 -9.73 42.86
CA GLU A 86 2.32 -9.00 41.78
C GLU A 86 2.57 -7.49 41.86
N VAL A 87 2.50 -6.89 43.06
CA VAL A 87 2.78 -5.46 43.26
C VAL A 87 4.22 -5.13 42.89
N PHE A 88 5.19 -5.94 43.32
CA PHE A 88 6.60 -5.75 42.98
C PHE A 88 6.87 -5.92 41.48
N ASN A 89 6.20 -6.86 40.83
CA ASN A 89 6.39 -7.12 39.40
C ASN A 89 5.68 -6.12 38.50
N LYS A 90 4.67 -5.38 38.98
CA LYS A 90 3.89 -4.42 38.17
C LYS A 90 4.76 -3.40 37.44
N GLY A 91 5.70 -2.75 38.13
CA GLY A 91 6.60 -1.77 37.49
C GLY A 91 7.60 -2.40 36.52
N ILE A 92 7.88 -3.70 36.63
CA ILE A 92 8.70 -4.46 35.68
C ILE A 92 7.87 -4.80 34.45
N LEU A 93 6.62 -5.25 34.64
CA LEU A 93 5.66 -5.53 33.56
C LEU A 93 5.46 -4.31 32.67
N GLU A 94 5.18 -3.15 33.24
CA GLU A 94 4.98 -1.91 32.49
C GLU A 94 6.23 -1.54 31.67
N ARG A 95 7.44 -1.70 32.22
CA ARG A 95 8.70 -1.45 31.49
C ARG A 95 8.93 -2.45 30.36
N CYS A 96 8.67 -3.74 30.58
CA CYS A 96 8.82 -4.77 29.54
C CYS A 96 7.79 -4.63 28.41
N LEU A 97 6.55 -4.25 28.75
CA LEU A 97 5.51 -3.91 27.77
C LEU A 97 5.87 -2.65 26.98
N LYS A 98 6.43 -1.64 27.65
CA LYS A 98 6.92 -0.43 26.97
C LYS A 98 8.06 -0.76 26.00
N LEU A 99 9.01 -1.61 26.40
CA LEU A 99 10.10 -2.07 25.53
C LEU A 99 9.56 -2.77 24.28
N TYR A 100 8.57 -3.66 24.43
CA TYR A 100 7.90 -4.30 23.29
C TYR A 100 7.22 -3.25 22.39
N SER A 101 6.44 -2.35 22.98
CA SER A 101 5.68 -1.32 22.26
C SER A 101 6.59 -0.38 21.47
N GLU A 102 7.72 0.03 22.04
CA GLU A 102 8.71 0.88 21.37
C GLU A 102 9.40 0.17 20.20
N MET A 103 9.60 -1.15 20.28
CA MET A 103 10.13 -1.93 19.16
C MET A 103 9.11 -2.04 18.02
N MET A 104 7.85 -2.33 18.35
CA MET A 104 6.78 -2.42 17.36
C MET A 104 6.46 -1.06 16.71
N ALA A 105 6.56 0.04 17.47
CA ALA A 105 6.31 1.39 16.97
C ALA A 105 7.34 1.89 15.95
N LYS A 106 8.54 1.29 15.91
CA LYS A 106 9.59 1.63 14.93
C LYS A 106 9.35 1.02 13.56
N LEU A 107 8.35 0.14 13.42
CA LEU A 107 8.06 -0.53 12.16
C LEU A 107 7.35 0.41 11.19
N HIS A 108 7.83 0.44 9.95
CA HIS A 108 7.17 1.11 8.85
C HIS A 108 6.13 0.15 8.24
N LEU A 109 4.86 0.39 8.54
CA LEU A 109 3.73 -0.35 7.96
C LEU A 109 3.37 0.23 6.57
N PRO A 110 2.86 -0.59 5.62
CA PRO A 110 2.50 -2.00 5.77
C PRO A 110 3.65 -2.98 5.53
N LEU A 111 3.60 -4.12 6.22
CA LEU A 111 4.55 -5.23 6.11
C LEU A 111 3.85 -6.52 5.73
N LEU A 112 4.61 -7.46 5.16
CA LEU A 112 4.18 -8.83 4.94
C LEU A 112 3.90 -9.53 6.28
N GLU A 113 2.87 -10.37 6.32
CA GLU A 113 2.44 -11.06 7.56
C GLU A 113 3.57 -11.86 8.21
N LYS A 114 4.35 -12.60 7.41
CA LYS A 114 5.51 -13.35 7.89
C LYS A 114 6.57 -12.44 8.53
N SER A 115 6.91 -11.33 7.89
CA SER A 115 7.89 -10.38 8.41
C SER A 115 7.42 -9.71 9.70
N LEU A 116 6.12 -9.40 9.81
CA LEU A 116 5.53 -8.85 11.01
C LEU A 116 5.56 -9.86 12.17
N GLN A 117 5.24 -11.13 11.87
CA GLN A 117 5.30 -12.24 12.82
C GLN A 117 6.74 -12.49 13.33
N ASP A 118 7.72 -12.51 12.44
CA ASP A 118 9.13 -12.69 12.80
C ASP A 118 9.60 -11.59 13.78
N VAL A 119 9.24 -10.34 13.50
CA VAL A 119 9.57 -9.21 14.39
C VAL A 119 8.83 -9.30 15.72
N HIS A 120 7.56 -9.72 15.71
CA HIS A 120 6.78 -9.96 16.92
C HIS A 120 7.46 -10.99 17.81
N GLU A 121 7.88 -12.14 17.26
CA GLU A 121 8.53 -13.21 18.03
C GLU A 121 9.86 -12.75 18.63
N ILE A 122 10.68 -12.03 17.86
CA ILE A 122 11.94 -11.46 18.35
C ILE A 122 11.71 -10.45 19.48
N SER A 123 10.74 -9.55 19.30
CA SER A 123 10.41 -8.51 20.27
C SER A 123 9.81 -9.11 21.55
N ARG A 124 8.92 -10.08 21.41
CA ARG A 124 8.33 -10.85 22.53
C ARG A 124 9.42 -11.58 23.30
N ALA A 125 10.30 -12.32 22.63
CA ALA A 125 11.40 -13.04 23.27
C ALA A 125 12.33 -12.09 24.04
N LYS A 126 12.60 -10.89 23.49
CA LYS A 126 13.43 -9.88 24.17
C LYS A 126 12.75 -9.32 25.41
N SER A 127 11.46 -8.97 25.34
CA SER A 127 10.70 -8.51 26.50
C SER A 127 10.55 -9.58 27.57
N MET A 128 10.36 -10.83 27.18
CA MET A 128 10.24 -11.96 28.12
C MET A 128 11.56 -12.24 28.82
N ARG A 129 12.68 -12.24 28.10
CA ARG A 129 14.02 -12.36 28.70
C ARG A 129 14.31 -11.22 29.69
N ALA A 130 13.97 -9.99 29.31
CA ALA A 130 14.16 -8.84 30.21
C ALA A 130 13.30 -8.95 31.48
N PHE A 131 12.12 -9.56 31.38
CA PHE A 131 11.27 -9.84 32.54
C PHE A 131 11.87 -10.94 33.41
N ASP A 132 12.29 -12.06 32.80
CA ASP A 132 12.94 -13.21 33.46
C ASP A 132 14.15 -12.80 34.32
N GLU A 133 14.93 -11.83 33.86
CA GLU A 133 16.12 -11.33 34.58
C GLU A 133 15.78 -10.45 35.80
N GLN A 134 14.63 -9.79 35.80
CA GLN A 134 14.31 -8.73 36.77
C GLN A 134 13.19 -9.10 37.75
N HIS A 135 12.32 -10.04 37.40
CA HIS A 135 11.12 -10.31 38.20
C HIS A 135 11.42 -10.90 39.58
N PHE A 136 10.52 -10.63 40.51
CA PHE A 136 10.53 -11.16 41.86
C PHE A 136 9.72 -12.45 41.94
N GLY A 137 10.16 -13.41 42.77
CA GLY A 137 9.42 -14.64 43.11
C GLY A 137 9.46 -15.77 42.07
N ARG A 138 10.47 -16.66 42.11
CA ARG A 138 10.64 -17.79 41.16
C ARG A 138 9.42 -18.73 41.04
N HIS A 139 8.71 -19.02 42.12
CA HIS A 139 7.56 -19.94 42.12
C HIS A 139 6.19 -19.25 42.03
N HIS A 140 6.12 -17.94 42.32
CA HIS A 140 4.87 -17.18 42.39
C HIS A 140 4.70 -16.14 41.26
N ALA A 141 5.71 -15.93 40.41
CA ALA A 141 5.65 -14.99 39.29
C ALA A 141 4.83 -15.48 38.08
N LYS A 142 4.33 -16.72 38.08
CA LYS A 142 3.61 -17.29 36.92
C LYS A 142 2.45 -16.40 36.45
N LYS A 143 1.71 -15.80 37.38
CA LYS A 143 0.61 -14.87 37.05
C LYS A 143 1.11 -13.59 36.39
N SER A 144 2.22 -13.02 36.87
CA SER A 144 2.84 -11.85 36.24
C SER A 144 3.36 -12.17 34.83
N VAL A 145 3.96 -13.35 34.62
CA VAL A 145 4.38 -13.79 33.28
C VAL A 145 3.20 -13.86 32.32
N MET A 146 2.07 -14.43 32.74
CA MET A 146 0.84 -14.47 31.92
C MET A 146 0.33 -13.05 31.62
N GLN A 147 0.33 -12.15 32.62
CA GLN A 147 -0.08 -10.75 32.41
C GLN A 147 0.81 -10.01 31.40
N LEU A 148 2.12 -10.29 31.38
CA LEU A 148 3.02 -9.73 30.38
C LEU A 148 2.64 -10.23 28.98
N ASP A 149 2.41 -11.54 28.86
CA ASP A 149 2.09 -12.16 27.59
C ASP A 149 0.76 -11.65 27.02
N ASP A 150 -0.29 -11.60 27.86
CA ASP A 150 -1.60 -11.04 27.50
C ASP A 150 -1.47 -9.58 27.04
N GLY A 151 -0.65 -8.78 27.73
CA GLY A 151 -0.39 -7.39 27.35
C GLY A 151 0.36 -7.27 26.01
N ILE A 152 1.33 -8.14 25.75
CA ILE A 152 2.05 -8.22 24.47
C ILE A 152 1.09 -8.59 23.35
N GLU A 153 0.23 -9.60 23.56
CA GLU A 153 -0.78 -10.00 22.59
C GLU A 153 -1.77 -8.88 22.28
N GLN A 154 -2.21 -8.13 23.30
CA GLN A 154 -3.13 -7.01 23.10
C GLN A 154 -2.50 -5.91 22.24
N VAL A 155 -1.24 -5.54 22.52
CA VAL A 155 -0.52 -4.57 21.69
C VAL A 155 -0.29 -5.14 20.28
N TYR A 156 0.01 -6.43 20.15
CA TYR A 156 0.21 -7.07 18.85
C TYR A 156 -1.05 -7.03 17.98
N LYS A 157 -2.22 -7.34 18.55
CA LYS A 157 -3.52 -7.25 17.85
C LYS A 157 -3.76 -5.85 17.29
N ASN A 158 -3.43 -4.81 18.05
CA ASN A 158 -3.54 -3.42 17.57
C ASN A 158 -2.59 -3.14 16.39
N VAL A 159 -1.37 -3.68 16.42
CA VAL A 159 -0.41 -3.54 15.32
C VAL A 159 -0.87 -4.29 14.07
N ILE A 160 -1.43 -5.49 14.21
CA ILE A 160 -2.01 -6.24 13.08
C ILE A 160 -3.13 -5.43 12.41
N LEU A 161 -4.06 -4.89 13.21
CA LEU A 161 -5.15 -4.06 12.69
C LEU A 161 -4.63 -2.80 11.99
N ALA A 162 -3.60 -2.14 12.55
CA ALA A 162 -2.96 -1.00 11.91
C ALA A 162 -2.27 -1.40 10.59
N ASN A 163 -1.62 -2.57 10.54
CA ASN A 163 -0.97 -3.09 9.35
C ASN A 163 -1.97 -3.40 8.24
N GLU A 164 -3.09 -4.04 8.60
CA GLU A 164 -4.19 -4.32 7.68
C GLU A 164 -4.80 -3.04 7.13
N TYR A 165 -5.07 -2.06 8.00
CA TYR A 165 -5.60 -0.76 7.57
C TYR A 165 -4.67 -0.03 6.59
N GLN A 166 -3.36 0.02 6.88
CA GLN A 166 -2.39 0.68 5.98
C GLN A 166 -2.21 -0.10 4.67
N SER A 167 -2.24 -1.43 4.72
CA SER A 167 -2.18 -2.29 3.52
C SER A 167 -3.40 -2.06 2.64
N ALA A 168 -4.60 -2.06 3.22
CA ALA A 168 -5.84 -1.79 2.50
C ALA A 168 -5.82 -0.40 1.87
N LYS A 169 -5.45 0.63 2.62
CA LYS A 169 -5.38 2.02 2.13
C LYS A 169 -4.40 2.16 0.94
N LEU A 170 -3.24 1.53 1.03
CA LEU A 170 -2.23 1.58 -0.02
C LEU A 170 -2.72 0.86 -1.29
N CYS A 171 -3.24 -0.37 -1.15
CA CYS A 171 -3.71 -1.15 -2.30
C CYS A 171 -4.98 -0.56 -2.93
N GLU A 172 -5.85 0.06 -2.13
CA GLU A 172 -7.01 0.81 -2.62
C GLU A 172 -6.60 2.02 -3.44
N ALA A 173 -5.64 2.82 -2.95
CA ALA A 173 -5.12 3.98 -3.69
C ALA A 173 -4.53 3.58 -5.05
N LEU A 174 -3.78 2.47 -5.10
CA LEU A 174 -3.26 1.91 -6.36
C LEU A 174 -4.38 1.41 -7.27
N TYR A 175 -5.40 0.76 -6.70
CA TYR A 175 -6.57 0.29 -7.43
C TYR A 175 -7.32 1.45 -8.08
N THR A 176 -7.67 2.49 -7.32
CA THR A 176 -8.38 3.66 -7.82
C THR A 176 -7.57 4.39 -8.88
N ARG A 177 -6.27 4.58 -8.66
CA ARG A 177 -5.40 5.20 -9.67
C ARG A 177 -5.40 4.43 -10.99
N CYS A 178 -5.37 3.10 -10.91
CA CYS A 178 -5.47 2.28 -12.11
C CYS A 178 -6.85 2.40 -12.77
N GLU A 179 -7.93 2.35 -11.99
CA GLU A 179 -9.30 2.53 -12.48
C GLU A 179 -9.44 3.86 -13.24
N ASP A 180 -8.98 4.97 -12.64
CA ASP A 180 -8.98 6.30 -13.27
C ASP A 180 -8.18 6.30 -14.60
N THR A 181 -6.99 5.69 -14.61
CA THR A 181 -6.16 5.58 -15.81
C THR A 181 -6.87 4.78 -16.91
N MET A 182 -7.56 3.71 -16.54
CA MET A 182 -8.29 2.86 -17.49
C MET A 182 -9.51 3.60 -18.05
N ASP A 183 -10.21 4.38 -17.23
CA ASP A 183 -11.35 5.18 -17.65
C ASP A 183 -10.93 6.34 -18.58
N GLU A 184 -9.82 7.01 -18.30
CA GLU A 184 -9.22 8.00 -19.20
C GLU A 184 -8.89 7.40 -20.57
N LEU A 185 -8.32 6.20 -20.61
CA LEU A 185 -7.97 5.48 -21.84
C LEU A 185 -9.21 5.04 -22.64
N GLN A 186 -10.38 4.84 -22.00
CA GLN A 186 -11.63 4.52 -22.69
C GLN A 186 -12.26 5.73 -23.41
N VAL A 187 -12.00 6.95 -22.95
CA VAL A 187 -12.63 8.18 -23.47
C VAL A 187 -11.79 8.87 -24.56
N LEU A 188 -10.62 8.31 -24.92
CA LEU A 188 -9.79 8.83 -26.01
C LEU A 188 -10.58 9.02 -27.32
N ARG A 189 -10.34 10.13 -28.01
CA ARG A 189 -11.05 10.50 -29.25
C ARG A 189 -10.74 9.53 -30.38
N LEU A 190 -9.47 9.17 -30.53
CA LEU A 190 -9.04 8.05 -31.35
C LEU A 190 -8.77 6.84 -30.45
N PRO A 191 -9.61 5.81 -30.50
CA PRO A 191 -9.43 4.63 -29.67
C PRO A 191 -8.24 3.83 -30.23
N SER A 192 -7.31 3.43 -29.35
CA SER A 192 -6.11 2.66 -29.73
C SER A 192 -5.90 1.50 -28.78
N LEU A 193 -5.85 0.28 -29.31
CA LEU A 193 -5.67 -0.94 -28.54
C LEU A 193 -4.25 -1.02 -27.95
N ALA A 194 -3.25 -0.49 -28.65
CA ALA A 194 -1.86 -0.48 -28.18
C ALA A 194 -1.68 0.33 -26.89
N LYS A 195 -2.21 1.57 -26.82
CA LYS A 195 -2.12 2.41 -25.61
C LYS A 195 -2.89 1.80 -24.43
N PHE A 196 -4.06 1.23 -24.70
CA PHE A 196 -4.85 0.54 -23.68
C PHE A 196 -4.08 -0.65 -23.07
N ASN A 197 -3.48 -1.49 -23.92
CA ASN A 197 -2.68 -2.63 -23.44
C ASN A 197 -1.41 -2.21 -22.69
N ALA A 198 -0.78 -1.11 -23.11
CA ALA A 198 0.38 -0.55 -22.40
C ALA A 198 -0.01 -0.05 -20.99
N GLY A 199 -1.11 0.71 -20.88
CA GLY A 199 -1.66 1.17 -19.60
C GLY A 199 -2.08 0.00 -18.70
N PHE A 200 -2.73 -1.01 -19.28
CA PHE A 200 -3.10 -2.25 -18.59
C PHE A 200 -1.88 -2.95 -17.98
N LEU A 201 -0.81 -3.13 -18.76
CA LEU A 201 0.40 -3.80 -18.30
C LEU A 201 1.10 -2.98 -17.21
N GLN A 202 1.17 -1.66 -17.37
CA GLN A 202 1.74 -0.75 -16.39
C GLN A 202 0.99 -0.81 -15.06
N CYS A 203 -0.34 -0.78 -15.10
CA CYS A 203 -1.21 -0.95 -13.93
C CYS A 203 -0.91 -2.26 -13.19
N ASN A 204 -0.88 -3.37 -13.93
CA ASN A 204 -0.67 -4.68 -13.34
C ASN A 204 0.70 -4.79 -12.66
N LEU A 205 1.76 -4.31 -13.32
CA LEU A 205 3.12 -4.32 -12.78
C LEU A 205 3.27 -3.38 -11.56
N SER A 206 2.68 -2.18 -11.61
CA SER A 206 2.71 -1.24 -10.48
C SER A 206 1.98 -1.82 -9.28
N PHE A 207 0.80 -2.41 -9.49
CA PHE A 207 0.04 -3.06 -8.42
C PHE A 207 0.82 -4.22 -7.79
N GLU A 208 1.39 -5.13 -8.60
CA GLU A 208 2.12 -6.29 -8.09
C GLU A 208 3.35 -5.89 -7.25
N LYS A 209 4.05 -4.83 -7.67
CA LYS A 209 5.27 -4.33 -7.03
C LYS A 209 5.00 -3.49 -5.79
N GLU A 210 4.00 -2.61 -5.83
CA GLU A 210 3.78 -1.60 -4.79
C GLU A 210 2.77 -2.05 -3.73
N CYS A 211 1.76 -2.86 -4.07
CA CYS A 211 0.80 -3.38 -3.09
C CYS A 211 1.44 -4.48 -2.24
N VAL A 212 1.54 -4.21 -0.93
CA VAL A 212 2.17 -5.09 0.07
C VAL A 212 1.25 -5.22 1.29
N GLY A 213 1.29 -6.41 1.91
CA GLY A 213 0.61 -6.70 3.18
C GLY A 213 -0.58 -7.65 3.03
N PRO A 214 -1.34 -7.88 4.11
CA PRO A 214 -2.39 -8.90 4.17
C PRO A 214 -3.54 -8.64 3.19
N SER A 215 -3.82 -7.37 2.87
CA SER A 215 -4.93 -7.01 1.98
C SER A 215 -4.64 -7.27 0.50
N LYS A 216 -3.39 -7.62 0.13
CA LYS A 216 -2.97 -7.80 -1.27
C LYS A 216 -3.82 -8.83 -2.02
N ALA A 217 -4.00 -10.02 -1.45
CA ALA A 217 -4.71 -11.11 -2.12
C ALA A 217 -6.18 -10.75 -2.46
N ASN A 218 -6.85 -10.03 -1.57
CA ASN A 218 -8.22 -9.58 -1.79
C ASN A 218 -8.30 -8.51 -2.91
N TYR A 219 -7.40 -7.52 -2.86
CA TYR A 219 -7.34 -6.47 -3.89
C TYR A 219 -6.85 -6.99 -5.24
N GLU A 220 -6.00 -8.01 -5.28
CA GLU A 220 -5.53 -8.64 -6.51
C GLU A 220 -6.70 -9.27 -7.29
N HIS A 221 -7.58 -10.00 -6.59
CA HIS A 221 -8.78 -10.55 -7.21
C HIS A 221 -9.72 -9.45 -7.75
N ARG A 222 -9.93 -8.39 -6.96
CA ARG A 222 -10.75 -7.24 -7.37
C ARG A 222 -10.14 -6.51 -8.58
N MET A 223 -8.83 -6.30 -8.58
CA MET A 223 -8.08 -5.68 -9.66
C MET A 223 -8.21 -6.50 -10.96
N MET A 224 -7.94 -7.80 -10.91
CA MET A 224 -8.05 -8.68 -12.08
C MET A 224 -9.46 -8.67 -12.68
N LYS A 225 -10.50 -8.65 -11.82
CA LYS A 225 -11.89 -8.54 -12.26
C LYS A 225 -12.18 -7.19 -12.93
N MET A 226 -11.74 -6.09 -12.34
CA MET A 226 -11.91 -4.74 -12.91
C MET A 226 -11.19 -4.63 -14.27
N LEU A 227 -9.93 -5.05 -14.33
CA LEU A 227 -9.12 -5.03 -15.54
C LEU A 227 -9.73 -5.88 -16.67
N SER A 228 -10.24 -7.08 -16.35
CA SER A 228 -10.94 -7.93 -17.32
C SER A 228 -12.23 -7.27 -17.84
N LYS A 229 -13.03 -6.68 -16.94
CA LYS A 229 -14.26 -5.95 -17.31
C LYS A 229 -13.94 -4.73 -18.17
N SER A 230 -12.96 -3.92 -17.78
CA SER A 230 -12.51 -2.75 -18.53
C SER A 230 -12.03 -3.12 -19.93
N LYS A 231 -11.24 -4.20 -20.06
CA LYS A 231 -10.76 -4.71 -21.35
C LYS A 231 -11.90 -5.14 -22.27
N THR A 232 -12.85 -5.91 -21.76
CA THR A 232 -13.99 -6.39 -22.55
C THR A 232 -14.90 -5.25 -23.00
N LEU A 233 -15.17 -4.28 -22.12
CA LEU A 233 -15.92 -3.07 -22.47
C LEU A 233 -15.18 -2.23 -23.52
N PHE A 234 -13.87 -2.01 -23.31
CA PHE A 234 -13.04 -1.25 -24.25
C PHE A 234 -13.03 -1.89 -25.64
N ILE A 235 -12.83 -3.21 -25.75
CA ILE A 235 -12.82 -3.90 -27.06
C ILE A 235 -14.17 -3.76 -27.77
N LYS A 236 -15.29 -3.87 -27.04
CA LYS A 236 -16.62 -3.73 -27.61
C LYS A 236 -16.86 -2.31 -28.15
N GLU A 237 -16.57 -1.29 -27.35
CA GLU A 237 -16.73 0.12 -27.72
C GLU A 237 -15.75 0.53 -28.83
N TYR A 238 -14.49 0.07 -28.74
CA TYR A 238 -13.44 0.26 -29.75
C TYR A 238 -13.92 -0.22 -31.12
N ASN A 239 -14.39 -1.47 -31.19
CA ASN A 239 -14.81 -2.05 -32.46
C ASN A 239 -16.04 -1.33 -33.04
N HIS A 240 -16.99 -0.93 -32.19
CA HIS A 240 -18.17 -0.20 -32.63
C HIS A 240 -17.82 1.20 -33.15
N ARG A 241 -16.95 1.94 -32.44
CA ARG A 241 -16.45 3.26 -32.89
C ARG A 241 -15.64 3.15 -34.18
N LEU A 242 -14.76 2.16 -34.27
CA LEU A 242 -13.96 1.90 -35.46
C LEU A 242 -14.85 1.61 -36.66
N PHE A 243 -15.85 0.75 -36.50
CA PHE A 243 -16.82 0.46 -37.55
C PHE A 243 -17.51 1.74 -38.06
N ASN A 244 -18.05 2.56 -37.14
CA ASN A 244 -18.71 3.82 -37.51
C ASN A 244 -17.76 4.79 -38.22
N TRP A 245 -16.52 4.92 -37.74
CA TRP A 245 -15.50 5.73 -38.38
C TRP A 245 -15.12 5.22 -39.77
N LEU A 246 -15.00 3.91 -39.96
CA LEU A 246 -14.70 3.31 -41.27
C LEU A 246 -15.85 3.53 -42.27
N VAL A 247 -17.10 3.40 -41.84
CA VAL A 247 -18.27 3.69 -42.68
C VAL A 247 -18.28 5.16 -43.10
N ALA A 248 -18.14 6.09 -42.15
CA ALA A 248 -18.07 7.52 -42.45
C ALA A 248 -16.88 7.86 -43.37
N PHE A 249 -15.70 7.30 -43.08
CA PHE A 249 -14.49 7.49 -43.88
C PHE A 249 -14.67 7.00 -45.31
N SER A 250 -15.29 5.82 -45.52
CA SER A 250 -15.53 5.28 -46.85
C SER A 250 -16.44 6.19 -47.70
N LEU A 251 -17.50 6.77 -47.12
CA LEU A 251 -18.38 7.72 -47.80
C LEU A 251 -17.65 9.02 -48.17
N VAL A 252 -16.86 9.57 -47.26
CA VAL A 252 -16.04 10.76 -47.52
C VAL A 252 -15.03 10.48 -48.64
N MET A 253 -14.38 9.32 -48.63
CA MET A 253 -13.41 8.93 -49.66
C MET A 253 -14.03 8.77 -51.05
N VAL A 254 -15.28 8.32 -51.16
CA VAL A 254 -16.02 8.32 -52.44
C VAL A 254 -16.17 9.75 -52.98
N VAL A 255 -16.58 10.70 -52.14
CA VAL A 255 -16.73 12.12 -52.54
C VAL A 255 -15.38 12.72 -52.93
N VAL A 256 -14.34 12.51 -52.12
CA VAL A 256 -12.99 13.02 -52.39
C VAL A 256 -12.40 12.41 -53.67
N GLY A 257 -12.52 11.10 -53.85
CA GLY A 257 -12.06 10.39 -55.04
C GLY A 257 -12.71 10.92 -56.31
N ARG A 258 -14.02 11.15 -56.28
CA ARG A 258 -14.81 11.62 -57.42
C ARG A 258 -14.59 13.11 -57.73
N PHE A 259 -14.56 13.97 -56.72
CA PHE A 259 -14.61 15.42 -56.93
C PHE A 259 -13.26 16.14 -56.78
N ILE A 260 -12.33 15.60 -55.99
CA ILE A 260 -11.05 16.27 -55.70
C ILE A 260 -9.92 15.64 -56.50
N ILE A 261 -9.69 14.33 -56.34
CA ILE A 261 -8.53 13.64 -56.92
C ILE A 261 -8.84 13.15 -58.35
N LYS A 262 -10.12 12.90 -58.67
CA LYS A 262 -10.59 12.33 -59.95
C LYS A 262 -9.89 11.01 -60.30
N PHE A 263 -9.64 10.17 -59.29
CA PHE A 263 -8.93 8.91 -59.46
C PHE A 263 -9.86 7.73 -59.20
N ILE A 264 -10.18 7.01 -60.29
CA ILE A 264 -11.21 5.96 -60.32
C ILE A 264 -10.87 4.78 -59.40
N LEU A 265 -9.59 4.43 -59.23
CA LEU A 265 -9.23 3.29 -58.38
C LEU A 265 -9.51 3.55 -56.89
N ILE A 266 -9.34 4.80 -56.42
CA ILE A 266 -9.68 5.18 -55.03
C ILE A 266 -11.21 5.14 -54.83
N GLU A 267 -11.96 5.61 -55.83
CA GLU A 267 -13.43 5.54 -55.81
C GLU A 267 -13.93 4.09 -55.76
N MET A 268 -13.40 3.22 -56.63
CA MET A 268 -13.75 1.79 -56.64
C MET A 268 -13.38 1.11 -55.31
N GLY A 269 -12.20 1.39 -54.75
CA GLY A 269 -11.79 0.86 -53.46
C GLY A 269 -12.70 1.31 -52.30
N ALA A 270 -13.11 2.58 -52.29
CA ALA A 270 -14.01 3.12 -51.27
C ALA A 270 -15.41 2.52 -51.35
N TRP A 271 -15.94 2.31 -52.57
CA TRP A 271 -17.22 1.61 -52.77
C TRP A 271 -17.17 0.15 -52.32
N ILE A 272 -16.10 -0.57 -52.66
CA ILE A 272 -15.91 -1.95 -52.22
C ILE A 272 -15.89 -2.03 -50.69
N LEU A 273 -15.15 -1.14 -50.02
CA LEU A 273 -15.10 -1.09 -48.56
C LEU A 273 -16.47 -0.77 -47.94
N PHE A 274 -17.20 0.21 -48.50
CA PHE A 274 -18.53 0.59 -48.02
C PHE A 274 -19.53 -0.57 -48.16
N ILE A 275 -19.59 -1.20 -49.34
CA ILE A 275 -20.48 -2.34 -49.60
C ILE A 275 -20.13 -3.50 -48.67
N PHE A 276 -18.84 -3.78 -48.45
CA PHE A 276 -18.40 -4.81 -47.51
C PHE A 276 -18.92 -4.54 -46.09
N LEU A 277 -18.75 -3.32 -45.57
CA LEU A 277 -19.18 -2.95 -44.21
C LEU A 277 -20.70 -3.00 -44.04
N GLU A 278 -21.49 -2.49 -44.99
CA GLU A 278 -22.97 -2.52 -44.95
C GLU A 278 -23.56 -3.91 -45.19
N THR A 279 -23.01 -4.67 -46.14
CA THR A 279 -23.53 -6.01 -46.47
C THR A 279 -23.27 -6.96 -45.30
N TYR A 280 -22.11 -6.84 -44.64
CA TYR A 280 -21.76 -7.72 -43.53
C TYR A 280 -22.69 -7.51 -42.33
N THR A 281 -23.00 -6.26 -41.95
CA THR A 281 -23.91 -5.98 -40.82
C THR A 281 -25.34 -6.43 -41.10
N ARG A 282 -25.81 -6.32 -42.35
CA ARG A 282 -27.15 -6.80 -42.75
C ARG A 282 -27.25 -8.33 -42.84
N MET A 283 -26.18 -9.00 -43.23
CA MET A 283 -26.17 -10.46 -43.38
C MET A 283 -26.16 -11.19 -42.05
N PHE A 284 -25.42 -10.69 -41.05
CA PHE A 284 -25.25 -11.37 -39.77
C PHE A 284 -26.08 -10.79 -38.61
N TRP A 285 -26.94 -9.80 -38.88
CA TRP A 285 -27.85 -9.14 -37.92
C TRP A 285 -27.17 -8.50 -36.68
N SER A 286 -25.85 -8.70 -36.48
CA SER A 286 -25.05 -8.07 -35.42
C SER A 286 -23.62 -7.80 -35.89
N ALA A 287 -23.08 -6.63 -35.51
CA ALA A 287 -21.68 -6.27 -35.74
C ALA A 287 -20.71 -7.10 -34.89
N GLU A 288 -21.18 -7.76 -33.83
CA GLU A 288 -20.32 -8.58 -32.94
C GLU A 288 -19.75 -9.81 -33.66
N SER A 289 -20.49 -10.38 -34.61
CA SER A 289 -20.03 -11.49 -35.46
C SER A 289 -18.89 -11.10 -36.42
N LEU A 290 -18.75 -9.82 -36.76
CA LEU A 290 -17.65 -9.29 -37.58
C LEU A 290 -16.34 -9.30 -36.80
N TYR A 291 -16.40 -9.06 -35.48
CA TYR A 291 -15.22 -8.82 -34.65
C TYR A 291 -14.33 -10.06 -34.47
N TYR A 292 -14.88 -11.26 -34.70
CA TYR A 292 -14.17 -12.53 -34.64
C TYR A 292 -13.64 -13.01 -36.00
N ASN A 293 -13.90 -12.26 -37.08
CA ASN A 293 -13.48 -12.62 -38.43
C ASN A 293 -12.01 -12.25 -38.66
N PRO A 294 -11.18 -13.13 -39.25
CA PRO A 294 -9.77 -12.81 -39.56
C PRO A 294 -9.61 -11.55 -40.43
N ILE A 295 -10.56 -11.26 -41.33
CA ILE A 295 -10.53 -10.06 -42.18
C ILE A 295 -10.67 -8.78 -41.33
N TRP A 296 -11.50 -8.81 -40.30
CA TRP A 296 -11.65 -7.68 -39.38
C TRP A 296 -10.36 -7.41 -38.60
N HIS A 297 -9.67 -8.47 -38.15
CA HIS A 297 -8.38 -8.33 -37.48
C HIS A 297 -7.31 -7.70 -38.38
N VAL A 298 -7.31 -7.99 -39.69
CA VAL A 298 -6.42 -7.33 -40.66
C VAL A 298 -6.75 -5.85 -40.83
N ILE A 299 -8.05 -5.49 -40.88
CA ILE A 299 -8.50 -4.10 -40.95
C ILE A 299 -8.10 -3.34 -39.69
N VAL A 300 -8.33 -3.92 -38.52
CA VAL A 300 -7.94 -3.38 -37.22
C VAL A 300 -6.42 -3.18 -37.14
N ALA A 301 -5.62 -4.16 -37.57
CA ALA A 301 -4.16 -4.04 -37.58
C ALA A 301 -3.67 -2.93 -38.52
N THR A 302 -4.31 -2.79 -39.69
CA THR A 302 -3.99 -1.72 -40.65
C THR A 302 -4.36 -0.34 -40.09
N TRP A 303 -5.52 -0.23 -39.45
CA TRP A 303 -5.96 0.98 -38.75
C TRP A 303 -5.02 1.36 -37.62
N GLU A 304 -4.67 0.41 -36.74
CA GLU A 304 -3.73 0.62 -35.65
C GLU A 304 -2.36 1.08 -36.17
N THR A 305 -1.86 0.52 -37.27
CA THR A 305 -0.59 0.95 -37.88
C THR A 305 -0.66 2.39 -38.44
N LEU A 306 -1.82 2.80 -38.94
CA LEU A 306 -2.04 4.14 -39.52
C LEU A 306 -2.29 5.22 -38.45
N VAL A 307 -3.04 4.89 -37.40
CA VAL A 307 -3.41 5.83 -36.32
C VAL A 307 -2.34 5.89 -35.24
N TYR A 308 -1.65 4.77 -35.00
CA TYR A 308 -0.56 4.65 -34.04
C TYR A 308 0.75 4.35 -34.79
N SER A 309 1.38 5.40 -35.31
CA SER A 309 2.79 5.32 -35.72
C SER A 309 3.68 5.88 -34.61
N PRO A 310 4.88 5.33 -34.36
CA PRO A 310 5.82 5.85 -33.35
C PRO A 310 6.23 7.32 -33.55
N ILE A 311 5.91 7.91 -34.70
CA ILE A 311 6.36 9.23 -35.14
C ILE A 311 5.19 10.25 -35.21
N LEU A 312 3.94 9.78 -35.35
CA LEU A 312 2.76 10.61 -35.54
C LEU A 312 1.62 10.08 -34.67
N ASP A 313 1.44 10.70 -33.51
CA ASP A 313 0.31 10.45 -32.61
C ASP A 313 -0.91 11.21 -33.17
N LEU A 314 -1.69 10.57 -34.05
CA LEU A 314 -2.77 11.23 -34.79
C LEU A 314 -3.84 11.83 -33.87
N ASP A 315 -4.02 11.30 -32.66
CA ASP A 315 -4.99 11.84 -31.69
C ASP A 315 -4.65 13.27 -31.27
N ARG A 316 -3.36 13.59 -31.22
CA ARG A 316 -2.85 14.93 -30.87
C ARG A 316 -2.71 15.84 -32.09
N TRP A 317 -2.46 15.27 -33.26
CA TRP A 317 -2.07 16.01 -34.48
C TRP A 317 -3.14 16.04 -35.60
N ALA A 318 -4.23 15.28 -35.48
CA ALA A 318 -5.28 15.23 -36.50
C ALA A 318 -5.94 16.60 -36.75
N ILE A 319 -6.17 17.38 -35.68
CA ILE A 319 -6.75 18.72 -35.78
C ILE A 319 -5.78 19.71 -36.47
N PRO A 320 -4.50 19.82 -36.06
CA PRO A 320 -3.51 20.61 -36.77
C PRO A 320 -3.38 20.25 -38.26
N PHE A 321 -3.29 18.96 -38.60
CA PHE A 321 -3.15 18.54 -40.00
C PHE A 321 -4.41 18.80 -40.81
N GLY A 322 -5.60 18.61 -40.23
CA GLY A 322 -6.87 18.96 -40.86
C GLY A 322 -6.97 20.46 -41.19
N PHE A 323 -6.52 21.32 -40.28
CA PHE A 323 -6.52 22.77 -40.48
C PHE A 323 -5.52 23.20 -41.58
N VAL A 324 -4.32 22.64 -41.58
CA VAL A 324 -3.31 22.90 -42.62
C VAL A 324 -3.80 22.42 -44.00
N ALA A 325 -4.42 21.24 -44.07
CA ALA A 325 -5.00 20.72 -45.31
C ALA A 325 -6.14 21.62 -45.82
N ALA A 326 -7.02 22.11 -44.95
CA ALA A 326 -8.09 23.03 -45.32
C ALA A 326 -7.55 24.35 -45.88
N ILE A 327 -6.51 24.92 -45.25
CA ILE A 327 -5.82 26.11 -45.76
C ILE A 327 -5.20 25.84 -47.13
N LEU A 328 -4.53 24.70 -47.33
CA LEU A 328 -3.93 24.34 -48.61
C LEU A 328 -4.98 24.19 -49.71
N VAL A 329 -6.13 23.57 -49.42
CA VAL A 329 -7.25 23.44 -50.37
C VAL A 329 -7.85 24.81 -50.72
N LEU A 330 -8.05 25.68 -49.73
CA LEU A 330 -8.54 27.04 -49.95
C LEU A 330 -7.52 27.85 -50.77
N TYR A 331 -6.23 27.74 -50.47
CA TYR A 331 -5.15 28.37 -51.21
C TYR A 331 -5.13 27.90 -52.68
N TRP A 332 -5.20 26.59 -52.92
CA TRP A 332 -5.25 26.03 -54.26
C TRP A 332 -6.51 26.46 -55.03
N ARG A 333 -7.66 26.55 -54.35
CA ARG A 333 -8.93 26.97 -54.98
C ARG A 333 -8.98 28.47 -55.27
N CYS A 334 -8.36 29.31 -54.44
CA CYS A 334 -8.27 30.75 -54.65
C CYS A 334 -7.21 31.14 -55.69
N TYR A 335 -6.05 30.47 -55.71
CA TYR A 335 -4.98 30.77 -56.68
C TYR A 335 -5.13 30.01 -58.01
N GLY A 336 -5.66 28.79 -58.01
CA GLY A 336 -5.90 28.01 -59.23
C GLY A 336 -6.97 28.62 -60.14
N ARG A 337 -7.96 29.33 -59.57
CA ARG A 337 -9.00 30.04 -60.35
C ARG A 337 -8.48 31.28 -61.08
N ARG A 338 -7.36 31.86 -60.67
CA ARG A 338 -6.77 33.05 -61.34
C ARG A 338 -6.00 32.71 -62.62
N LYS A 339 -5.66 31.45 -62.88
CA LYS A 339 -4.85 31.07 -64.06
C LYS A 339 -5.65 30.75 -65.33
N HIS A 340 -6.99 30.77 -65.29
CA HIS A 340 -7.84 30.43 -66.45
C HIS A 340 -8.82 31.52 -66.89
N SER A 341 -8.63 32.78 -66.46
CA SER A 341 -9.41 33.91 -66.98
C SER A 341 -8.52 35.15 -67.11
N SER A 342 -7.72 35.17 -68.18
CA SER A 342 -7.18 36.41 -68.73
C SER A 342 -6.69 36.14 -70.16
N GLY A 343 -7.63 35.98 -71.08
CA GLY A 343 -7.37 36.24 -72.50
C GLY A 343 -7.11 37.74 -72.65
N PHE A 344 -5.88 38.16 -72.37
CA PHE A 344 -5.42 39.51 -72.64
C PHE A 344 -5.21 39.64 -74.15
N LEU A 345 -6.20 40.29 -74.79
CA LEU A 345 -6.01 41.10 -75.98
C LEU A 345 -4.80 42.02 -75.77
N LEU A 346 -3.80 41.92 -76.64
CA LEU A 346 -2.84 42.99 -76.88
C LEU A 346 -2.73 43.26 -78.39
N PRO A 347 -2.79 44.53 -78.81
CA PRO A 347 -2.73 44.92 -80.22
C PRO A 347 -1.27 44.93 -80.69
N LEU A 348 -1.01 44.34 -81.86
CA LEU A 348 0.26 44.48 -82.57
C LEU A 348 0.21 45.73 -83.46
N TYR A 349 1.09 46.68 -83.19
CA TYR A 349 1.41 47.80 -84.07
C TYR A 349 2.93 47.82 -84.25
N ASN A 350 3.46 47.52 -85.45
CA ASN A 350 3.81 48.54 -86.46
C ASN A 350 4.67 47.99 -87.62
N ASN A 351 4.32 48.44 -88.85
CA ASN A 351 5.12 48.66 -90.07
C ASN A 351 5.93 47.51 -90.72
N HIS A 352 6.05 47.37 -92.05
CA HIS A 352 6.01 48.35 -93.16
C HIS A 352 5.93 47.57 -94.50
N LYS A 353 5.12 48.01 -95.48
CA LYS A 353 5.50 48.09 -96.93
C LYS A 353 4.35 48.58 -97.83
N GLY A 354 4.66 49.61 -98.63
CA GLY A 354 4.15 49.75 -99.99
C GLY A 354 2.90 50.60 -100.17
N GLY A 355 3.09 51.91 -100.32
CA GLY A 355 2.07 52.77 -100.93
C GLY A 355 2.07 52.66 -102.46
N ARG A 356 0.89 52.73 -103.07
CA ARG A 356 0.56 53.70 -104.15
C ARG A 356 -0.94 53.66 -104.51
N ASN A 357 -1.53 54.86 -104.46
CA ASN A 357 -2.60 55.40 -105.33
C ASN A 357 -4.07 54.91 -105.20
N ARG A 358 -4.86 55.64 -104.37
CA ARG A 358 -6.01 56.54 -104.72
C ARG A 358 -6.91 56.20 -105.95
N PRO A 359 -8.18 56.69 -106.02
CA PRO A 359 -9.36 56.44 -105.17
C PRO A 359 -10.65 56.03 -105.96
N ARG A 360 -11.57 55.37 -105.24
CA ARG A 360 -13.06 55.45 -105.25
C ARG A 360 -13.82 55.87 -106.52
N SER A 361 -14.79 55.06 -106.92
CA SER A 361 -16.18 55.46 -107.28
C SER A 361 -17.11 54.23 -107.24
N ASP A 362 -18.31 54.47 -106.70
CA ASP A 362 -19.58 53.72 -106.64
C ASP A 362 -19.67 52.33 -105.98
#